data_AF-A0A3M2WCT6-F1
#
_entry.id   AF-A0A3M2WCT6-F1
#
_cell.length_a   1.000
_cell.length_b   1.000
_cell.length_c   1.000
_cell.angle_alpha   90.00
_cell.angle_beta   90.00
_cell.angle_gamma   90.00
#
_symmetry.space_group_name_H-M   'P 1'
#
loop_
_entity.id
_entity.type
_entity.pdbx_description
1 polymer ?
#
loop_
_entity_poly.entity_id
_entity_poly.type
_entity_poly.pdbx_seq_one_letter_code
_entity_poly.pdbx_strand_id
1 'polypeptide(L)'
;MIDLRSSNETLDQYVERYDHLLPPPSAQLLQRMDYMLQADAPRLPVEKPGWIALRTCTLTEEQALDRAKGCLLGLAIGDAVGTTPEFLPRDRSHVHDMVGGGPFRLNPGEWTDDTSMALCLADTYLAKGNFDLIDYAERMGRWYINGENSHNGRCFDIGNATRSNVHRRTTIWTSLFVIDSDTGAHSLWAAHNIWPI
;
A
#
# COMPACT_ATOMS: atom_id res chain seq x y z
N MET A 1 23.94 4.18 -14.46
CA MET A 1 22.92 4.63 -13.48
C MET A 1 21.61 4.73 -14.25
N ILE A 2 20.51 4.15 -13.78
CA ILE A 2 19.21 4.19 -14.46
C ILE A 2 18.31 5.24 -13.80
N ASP A 3 17.59 6.03 -14.60
CA ASP A 3 16.51 6.88 -14.10
C ASP A 3 15.18 6.13 -14.26
N LEU A 4 14.46 5.90 -13.16
CA LEU A 4 13.17 5.21 -13.15
C LEU A 4 12.04 6.01 -13.82
N ARG A 5 12.27 7.27 -14.18
CA ARG A 5 11.36 8.09 -14.99
C ARG A 5 11.59 7.96 -16.50
N SER A 6 12.57 7.15 -16.92
CA SER A 6 12.81 6.88 -18.34
C SER A 6 11.61 6.17 -18.99
N SER A 7 11.58 6.14 -20.32
CA SER A 7 10.55 5.38 -21.05
C SER A 7 10.57 3.90 -20.69
N ASN A 8 9.41 3.24 -20.79
CA ASN A 8 9.32 1.79 -20.59
C ASN A 8 10.31 1.04 -21.49
N GLU A 9 10.48 1.45 -22.76
CA GLU A 9 11.48 0.84 -23.66
C GLU A 9 12.91 0.89 -23.09
N THR A 10 13.29 2.02 -22.50
CA THR A 10 14.62 2.16 -21.87
C THR A 10 14.74 1.29 -20.63
N LEU A 11 13.67 1.23 -19.82
CA LEU A 11 13.62 0.40 -18.63
C LEU A 11 13.64 -1.09 -18.98
N ASP A 12 12.90 -1.51 -20.00
CA ASP A 12 12.79 -2.89 -20.50
C ASP A 12 14.18 -3.41 -20.91
N GLN A 13 14.89 -2.64 -21.75
CA GLN A 13 16.28 -2.97 -22.12
C GLN A 13 17.22 -3.03 -20.90
N TYR A 14 16.99 -2.17 -19.90
CA TYR A 14 17.78 -2.18 -18.68
C TYR A 14 17.45 -3.36 -17.76
N VAL A 15 16.24 -3.91 -17.78
CA VAL A 15 15.86 -5.02 -16.89
C VAL A 15 16.22 -6.41 -17.43
N GLU A 16 16.49 -6.55 -18.73
CA GLU A 16 16.92 -7.84 -19.34
C GLU A 16 18.13 -8.49 -18.60
N ARG A 17 19.07 -7.66 -18.13
CA ARG A 17 20.22 -8.09 -17.29
C ARG A 17 19.80 -8.73 -15.95
N TYR A 18 18.55 -8.58 -15.55
CA TYR A 18 17.95 -9.14 -14.34
C TYR A 18 16.88 -10.20 -14.63
N ASP A 19 16.78 -10.73 -15.86
CA ASP A 19 15.82 -11.78 -16.21
C ASP A 19 15.94 -13.02 -15.32
N HIS A 20 17.13 -13.29 -14.78
CA HIS A 20 17.36 -14.35 -13.80
C HIS A 20 16.60 -14.19 -12.47
N LEU A 21 16.05 -13.01 -12.20
CA LEU A 21 15.17 -12.73 -11.05
C LEU A 21 13.69 -12.99 -11.38
N LEU A 22 13.32 -13.13 -12.66
CA LEU A 22 11.96 -13.46 -13.05
C LEU A 22 11.70 -14.95 -12.75
N PRO A 23 10.57 -15.29 -12.08
CA PRO A 23 10.17 -16.67 -11.95
C PRO A 23 9.96 -17.32 -13.33
N PRO A 24 10.41 -18.55 -13.55
CA PRO A 24 10.14 -19.24 -14.81
C PRO A 24 8.62 -19.38 -15.00
N PRO A 25 8.11 -19.21 -16.24
CA PRO A 25 6.71 -19.47 -16.55
C PRO A 25 6.31 -20.89 -16.15
N SER A 26 5.09 -21.06 -15.62
CA SER A 26 4.55 -22.40 -15.38
C SER A 26 4.36 -23.13 -16.72
N ALA A 27 4.37 -24.47 -16.70
CA ALA A 27 4.14 -25.24 -17.91
C ALA A 27 2.79 -24.91 -18.57
N GLN A 28 1.77 -24.62 -17.76
CA GLN A 28 0.46 -24.17 -18.24
C GLN A 28 0.53 -22.79 -18.92
N LEU A 29 1.38 -21.88 -18.45
CA LEU A 29 1.59 -20.57 -19.07
C LEU A 29 2.38 -20.70 -20.37
N LEU A 30 3.43 -21.55 -20.41
CA LEU A 30 4.17 -21.84 -21.65
C LEU A 30 3.25 -22.36 -22.76
N GLN A 31 2.34 -23.29 -22.43
CA GLN A 31 1.33 -23.79 -23.38
C GLN A 31 0.42 -22.67 -23.92
N ARG A 32 0.11 -21.65 -23.13
CA ARG A 32 -0.73 -20.51 -23.56
C ARG A 32 0.04 -19.46 -24.35
N MET A 33 1.36 -19.39 -24.15
CA MET A 33 2.26 -18.52 -24.90
C MET A 33 2.72 -19.17 -26.21
N ASP A 34 2.36 -20.43 -26.46
CA ASP A 34 2.67 -21.11 -27.71
C ASP A 34 1.96 -20.40 -28.89
N TYR A 35 2.67 -20.32 -30.01
CA TYR A 35 2.18 -19.67 -31.22
C TYR A 35 0.99 -20.44 -31.82
N MET A 36 0.99 -21.78 -31.70
CA MET A 36 -0.08 -22.64 -32.21
C MET A 36 -0.99 -23.08 -31.07
N LEU A 37 -2.27 -22.73 -31.14
CA LEU A 37 -3.26 -23.14 -30.16
C LEU A 37 -3.54 -24.65 -30.26
N GLN A 38 -3.25 -25.40 -29.19
CA GLN A 38 -3.64 -26.81 -29.07
C GLN A 38 -4.95 -26.91 -28.28
N ALA A 39 -6.06 -27.14 -29.00
CA ALA A 39 -7.41 -27.10 -28.44
C ALA A 39 -7.68 -28.18 -27.37
N ASP A 40 -6.91 -29.27 -27.37
CA ASP A 40 -7.04 -30.44 -26.50
C ASP A 40 -5.88 -30.60 -25.51
N ALA A 41 -4.97 -29.62 -25.44
CA ALA A 41 -3.78 -29.77 -24.62
C ALA A 41 -4.12 -29.83 -23.12
N PRO A 42 -3.51 -30.78 -22.37
CA PRO A 42 -3.96 -31.16 -21.04
C PRO A 42 -3.75 -30.05 -20.01
N ARG A 43 -4.56 -30.05 -18.96
CA ARG A 43 -4.30 -29.21 -17.79
C ARG A 43 -3.13 -29.79 -17.00
N LEU A 44 -2.05 -29.02 -16.90
CA LEU A 44 -0.84 -29.46 -16.21
C LEU A 44 -0.95 -29.19 -14.69
N PRO A 45 -0.24 -29.97 -13.85
CA PRO A 45 -0.25 -29.80 -12.41
C PRO A 45 0.21 -28.40 -11.99
N VAL A 46 -0.34 -27.91 -10.88
CA VAL A 46 0.09 -26.66 -10.25
C VAL A 46 1.09 -27.00 -9.16
N GLU A 47 2.31 -26.52 -9.30
CA GLU A 47 3.35 -26.62 -8.28
C GLU A 47 3.48 -25.29 -7.53
N LYS A 48 3.64 -25.35 -6.21
CA LYS A 48 3.88 -24.15 -5.40
C LYS A 48 5.28 -23.63 -5.71
N PRO A 49 5.43 -22.40 -6.23
CA PRO A 49 6.74 -21.90 -6.60
C PRO A 49 7.56 -21.57 -5.35
N GLY A 50 8.87 -21.82 -5.41
CA GLY A 50 9.78 -21.63 -4.29
C GLY A 50 9.84 -20.19 -3.76
N TRP A 51 9.58 -19.18 -4.59
CA TRP A 51 9.60 -17.78 -4.18
C TRP A 51 8.41 -17.36 -3.30
N ILE A 52 7.32 -18.15 -3.27
CA ILE A 52 6.18 -17.99 -2.33
C ILE A 52 6.40 -18.81 -1.05
N ALA A 53 7.45 -19.64 -0.99
CA ALA A 53 7.70 -20.43 0.21
C ALA A 53 8.02 -19.52 1.41
N LEU A 54 7.29 -19.72 2.50
CA LEU A 54 7.57 -19.05 3.76
C LEU A 54 8.98 -19.42 4.21
N ARG A 55 9.77 -18.41 4.57
CA ARG A 55 11.06 -18.63 5.20
C ARG A 55 10.84 -18.92 6.67
N THR A 56 11.67 -19.81 7.23
CA THR A 56 11.66 -20.04 8.68
C THR A 56 12.11 -18.77 9.38
N CYS A 57 11.31 -18.27 10.32
CA CYS A 57 11.70 -17.13 11.15
C CYS A 57 12.87 -17.55 12.05
N THR A 58 13.95 -16.79 12.03
CA THR A 58 15.14 -17.02 12.88
C THR A 58 15.13 -16.18 14.15
N LEU A 59 14.10 -15.35 14.34
CA LEU A 59 13.93 -14.49 15.51
C LEU A 59 13.18 -15.21 16.61
N THR A 60 13.40 -14.80 17.85
CA THR A 60 12.49 -15.15 18.95
C THR A 60 11.14 -14.47 18.74
N GLU A 61 10.09 -14.99 19.40
CA GLU A 61 8.77 -14.36 19.37
C GLU A 61 8.82 -12.90 19.86
N GLU A 62 9.59 -12.63 20.92
CA GLU A 62 9.78 -11.28 21.44
C GLU A 62 10.41 -10.33 20.41
N GLN A 63 11.47 -10.78 19.71
CA GLN A 63 12.13 -10.00 18.67
C GLN A 63 11.23 -9.78 17.45
N ALA A 64 10.46 -10.78 17.06
CA ALA A 64 9.50 -10.66 15.96
C ALA A 64 8.38 -9.67 16.32
N LEU A 65 7.86 -9.75 17.55
CA LEU A 65 6.86 -8.83 18.07
C LEU A 65 7.37 -7.40 18.16
N ASP A 66 8.61 -7.20 18.62
CA ASP A 66 9.26 -5.90 18.67
C ASP A 66 9.34 -5.26 17.27
N ARG A 67 9.76 -6.03 16.26
CA ARG A 67 9.78 -5.56 14.86
C ARG A 67 8.38 -5.25 14.33
N ALA A 68 7.39 -6.09 14.61
CA ALA A 68 6.02 -5.87 14.17
C ALA A 68 5.43 -4.59 14.78
N LYS A 69 5.64 -4.37 16.08
CA LYS A 69 5.28 -3.11 16.76
C LYS A 69 6.03 -1.93 16.16
N GLY A 70 7.32 -2.09 15.91
CA GLY A 70 8.18 -1.08 15.29
C GLY A 70 7.72 -0.68 13.89
N CYS A 71 7.17 -1.60 13.09
CA CYS A 71 6.59 -1.28 11.78
C CYS A 71 5.38 -0.34 11.90
N LEU A 72 4.40 -0.69 12.74
CA LEU A 72 3.18 0.12 12.86
C LEU A 72 3.42 1.44 13.59
N LEU A 73 4.21 1.42 14.68
CA LEU A 73 4.59 2.65 15.39
C LEU A 73 5.51 3.53 14.54
N GLY A 74 6.45 2.92 13.82
CA GLY A 74 7.39 3.60 12.93
C GLY A 74 6.68 4.29 11.78
N LEU A 75 5.59 3.72 11.26
CA LEU A 75 4.70 4.41 10.32
C LEU A 75 4.16 5.70 10.93
N ALA A 76 3.54 5.62 12.11
CA ALA A 76 2.92 6.80 12.73
C ALA A 76 3.95 7.87 13.13
N ILE A 77 5.14 7.45 13.55
CA ILE A 77 6.26 8.35 13.84
C ILE A 77 6.74 9.02 12.55
N GLY A 78 6.92 8.26 11.47
CA GLY A 78 7.36 8.78 10.18
C GLY A 78 6.38 9.77 9.58
N ASP A 79 5.08 9.48 9.68
CA ASP A 79 3.97 10.34 9.31
C ASP A 79 4.01 11.68 10.10
N ALA A 80 3.97 11.61 11.44
CA ALA A 80 3.95 12.80 12.29
C ALA A 80 5.19 13.71 12.15
N VAL A 81 6.35 13.14 11.80
CA VAL A 81 7.57 13.91 11.52
C VAL A 81 7.58 14.43 10.07
N GLY A 82 7.11 13.62 9.13
CA GLY A 82 7.16 13.87 7.69
C GLY A 82 6.18 14.94 7.19
N THR A 83 5.06 15.13 7.89
CA THR A 83 4.09 16.19 7.57
C THR A 83 4.64 17.61 7.80
N THR A 84 5.63 17.79 8.68
CA THR A 84 6.22 19.10 8.98
C THR A 84 6.78 19.81 7.74
N PRO A 85 7.66 19.19 6.90
CA PRO A 85 8.17 19.80 5.68
C PRO A 85 7.29 19.56 4.44
N GLU A 86 6.05 19.09 4.59
CA GLU A 86 5.21 18.71 3.46
C GLU A 86 4.96 19.88 2.49
N PHE A 87 4.98 19.57 1.19
CA PHE A 87 4.89 20.52 0.07
C PHE A 87 6.00 21.57 -0.03
N LEU A 88 7.03 21.50 0.82
CA LEU A 88 8.20 22.37 0.69
C LEU A 88 9.21 21.77 -0.32
N PRO A 89 9.90 22.62 -1.10
CA PRO A 89 11.08 22.20 -1.84
C PRO A 89 12.12 21.58 -0.90
N ARG A 90 12.82 20.57 -1.40
CA ARG A 90 13.95 19.95 -0.69
C ARG A 90 14.95 21.02 -0.23
N ASP A 91 15.51 20.82 0.97
CA ASP A 91 16.50 21.69 1.63
C ASP A 91 15.99 23.10 2.01
N ARG A 92 14.71 23.40 1.79
CA ARG A 92 14.10 24.68 2.25
C ARG A 92 13.84 24.68 3.76
N SER A 93 13.56 23.52 4.33
CA SER A 93 13.36 23.32 5.77
C SER A 93 13.92 21.96 6.15
N HIS A 94 14.43 21.85 7.38
CA HIS A 94 14.98 20.63 7.93
C HIS A 94 14.24 20.29 9.21
N VAL A 95 13.84 19.03 9.35
CA VAL A 95 13.19 18.50 10.55
C VAL A 95 14.15 17.50 11.20
N HIS A 96 14.39 17.68 12.49
CA HIS A 96 15.29 16.83 13.29
C HIS A 96 14.60 16.26 14.53
N ASP A 97 13.35 16.64 14.75
CA ASP A 97 12.53 16.24 15.89
C ASP A 97 11.04 16.31 15.51
N MET A 98 10.18 15.74 16.34
CA MET A 98 8.74 15.72 16.14
C MET A 98 8.12 17.04 16.59
N VAL A 99 8.06 18.02 15.69
CA VAL A 99 7.66 19.41 16.01
C VAL A 99 6.26 19.80 15.54
N GLY A 100 5.58 18.94 14.78
CA GLY A 100 4.26 19.24 14.21
C GLY A 100 4.32 20.34 13.13
N GLY A 101 3.32 21.21 13.07
CA GLY A 101 3.23 22.28 12.08
C GLY A 101 2.70 21.79 10.74
N GLY A 102 3.47 22.02 9.68
CA GLY A 102 3.08 21.62 8.32
C GLY A 102 1.84 22.35 7.77
N PRO A 103 1.30 21.88 6.65
CA PRO A 103 0.13 22.48 6.00
C PRO A 103 -1.12 22.49 6.89
N PHE A 104 -1.22 21.54 7.83
CA PHE A 104 -2.38 21.37 8.70
C PHE A 104 -2.25 22.03 10.09
N ARG A 105 -1.09 22.63 10.40
CA ARG A 105 -0.79 23.26 11.71
C ARG A 105 -0.98 22.29 12.89
N LEU A 106 -0.42 21.10 12.76
CA LEU A 106 -0.51 20.03 13.74
C LEU A 106 0.30 20.33 15.00
N ASN A 107 -0.10 19.75 16.12
CA ASN A 107 0.74 19.70 17.32
C ASN A 107 1.83 18.62 17.18
N PRO A 108 2.94 18.70 17.92
CA PRO A 108 3.90 17.60 18.05
C PRO A 108 3.23 16.25 18.35
N GLY A 109 3.48 15.25 17.50
CA GLY A 109 2.98 13.88 17.66
C GLY A 109 1.63 13.58 17.01
N GLU A 110 1.01 14.59 16.40
CA GLU A 110 -0.17 14.39 15.56
C GLU A 110 0.24 13.87 14.17
N TRP A 111 -0.48 12.87 13.67
CA TRP A 111 -0.23 12.12 12.43
C TRP A 111 -1.39 12.32 11.42
N THR A 112 -1.22 11.98 10.14
CA THR A 112 -2.19 12.32 9.08
C THR A 112 -3.00 11.12 8.57
N ASP A 113 -3.34 11.12 7.28
CA ASP A 113 -4.16 10.10 6.66
C ASP A 113 -3.44 8.75 6.55
N ASP A 114 -2.12 8.72 6.40
CA ASP A 114 -1.33 7.48 6.41
C ASP A 114 -1.63 6.66 7.69
N THR A 115 -1.46 7.24 8.87
CA THR A 115 -1.78 6.52 10.11
C THR A 115 -3.26 6.20 10.24
N SER A 116 -4.15 7.11 9.83
CA SER A 116 -5.61 6.86 9.86
C SER A 116 -6.00 5.63 9.03
N MET A 117 -5.42 5.50 7.83
CA MET A 117 -5.67 4.41 6.89
C MET A 117 -5.09 3.09 7.39
N ALA A 118 -3.86 3.11 7.94
CA ALA A 118 -3.25 1.94 8.56
C ALA A 118 -4.07 1.42 9.76
N LEU A 119 -4.61 2.32 10.59
CA LEU A 119 -5.48 1.93 11.71
C LEU A 119 -6.80 1.32 11.23
N CYS A 120 -7.43 1.89 10.19
CA CYS A 120 -8.61 1.29 9.57
C CYS A 120 -8.34 -0.14 9.10
N LEU A 121 -7.17 -0.40 8.52
CA LEU A 121 -6.79 -1.72 8.03
C LEU A 121 -6.49 -2.70 9.17
N ALA A 122 -5.75 -2.25 10.19
CA ALA A 122 -5.48 -3.04 11.39
C ALA A 122 -6.77 -3.47 12.09
N ASP A 123 -7.73 -2.55 12.25
CA ASP A 123 -9.01 -2.87 12.86
C ASP A 123 -9.84 -3.87 12.04
N THR A 124 -9.73 -3.85 10.71
CA THR A 124 -10.35 -4.87 9.85
C THR A 124 -9.77 -6.24 10.15
N TYR A 125 -8.44 -6.36 10.20
CA TYR A 125 -7.80 -7.63 10.55
C TYR A 125 -8.17 -8.12 11.95
N LEU A 126 -8.21 -7.22 12.93
CA LEU A 126 -8.64 -7.55 14.30
C LEU A 126 -10.09 -8.04 14.35
N ALA A 127 -10.99 -7.42 13.59
CA ALA A 127 -12.41 -7.75 13.59
C ALA A 127 -12.76 -9.01 12.76
N LYS A 128 -12.03 -9.26 11.67
CA LYS A 128 -12.38 -10.29 10.68
C LYS A 128 -11.44 -11.50 10.68
N GLY A 129 -10.24 -11.36 11.25
CA GLY A 129 -9.19 -12.38 11.20
C GLY A 129 -8.55 -12.57 9.82
N ASN A 130 -8.92 -11.75 8.83
CA ASN A 130 -8.37 -11.71 7.48
C ASN A 130 -8.67 -10.35 6.84
N PHE A 131 -8.10 -10.08 5.66
CA PHE A 131 -8.49 -8.93 4.87
C PHE A 131 -9.92 -9.07 4.34
N ASP A 132 -10.79 -8.17 4.80
CA ASP A 132 -12.14 -7.99 4.30
C ASP A 132 -12.25 -6.59 3.68
N LEU A 133 -12.30 -6.56 2.35
CA LEU A 133 -12.35 -5.31 1.58
C LEU A 133 -13.60 -4.48 1.90
N ILE A 134 -14.71 -5.13 2.25
CA ILE A 134 -15.96 -4.44 2.54
C ILE A 134 -15.83 -3.71 3.88
N ASP A 135 -15.38 -4.42 4.91
CA ASP A 135 -15.16 -3.87 6.26
C ASP A 135 -14.12 -2.75 6.25
N TYR A 136 -12.99 -2.95 5.57
CA TYR A 136 -11.95 -1.93 5.45
C TYR A 136 -12.50 -0.66 4.79
N ALA A 137 -13.26 -0.81 3.71
CA ALA A 137 -13.82 0.33 3.03
C ALA A 137 -14.93 1.04 3.83
N GLU A 138 -15.69 0.32 4.66
CA GLU A 138 -16.64 0.92 5.60
C GLU A 138 -15.93 1.73 6.69
N ARG A 139 -14.82 1.22 7.24
CA ARG A 139 -13.96 1.95 8.20
C ARG A 139 -13.39 3.22 7.59
N MET A 140 -12.86 3.12 6.38
CA MET A 140 -12.41 4.27 5.61
C MET A 140 -13.53 5.30 5.40
N GLY A 141 -14.77 4.84 5.15
CA GLY A 141 -15.96 5.70 5.09
C GLY A 141 -16.27 6.41 6.42
N ARG A 142 -16.17 5.70 7.55
CA ARG A 142 -16.38 6.29 8.88
C ARG A 142 -15.27 7.26 9.28
N TRP A 143 -14.01 6.96 8.95
CA TRP A 143 -12.93 7.94 9.05
C TRP A 143 -13.24 9.18 8.22
N TYR A 144 -13.54 9.01 6.94
CA TYR A 144 -13.82 10.11 6.02
C TYR A 144 -14.97 11.02 6.46
N ILE A 145 -16.09 10.44 6.91
CA ILE A 145 -17.30 11.20 7.27
C ILE A 145 -17.24 11.71 8.72
N ASN A 146 -16.82 10.85 9.66
CA ASN A 146 -16.96 11.08 11.10
C ASN A 146 -15.63 11.36 11.81
N GLY A 147 -14.50 11.23 11.12
CA GLY A 147 -13.17 11.38 11.73
C GLY A 147 -12.78 10.24 12.68
N GLU A 148 -13.41 9.07 12.58
CA GLU A 148 -12.96 7.87 13.30
C GLU A 148 -11.51 7.52 12.93
N ASN A 149 -10.70 7.03 13.87
CA ASN A 149 -9.27 6.78 13.64
C ASN A 149 -8.48 7.99 13.12
N SER A 150 -8.94 9.22 13.40
CA SER A 150 -8.13 10.43 13.31
C SER A 150 -7.70 10.90 14.69
N HIS A 151 -6.46 11.35 14.85
CA HIS A 151 -5.96 11.88 16.10
C HIS A 151 -6.75 13.11 16.62
N ASN A 152 -7.41 13.86 15.73
CA ASN A 152 -8.15 15.09 16.09
C ASN A 152 -9.67 15.00 15.85
N GLY A 153 -10.17 13.78 15.61
CA GLY A 153 -11.60 13.52 15.39
C GLY A 153 -12.16 14.07 14.08
N ARG A 154 -11.32 14.43 13.11
CA ARG A 154 -11.72 14.92 11.78
C ARG A 154 -10.90 14.24 10.70
N CYS A 155 -11.52 13.96 9.55
CA CYS A 155 -10.75 13.59 8.35
C CYS A 155 -10.12 14.84 7.75
N PHE A 156 -8.80 14.81 7.58
CA PHE A 156 -8.02 15.80 6.85
C PHE A 156 -6.90 15.07 6.09
N ASP A 157 -6.23 15.77 5.19
CA ASP A 157 -5.14 15.25 4.34
C ASP A 157 -5.51 14.11 3.36
N ILE A 158 -6.78 13.73 3.28
CA ILE A 158 -7.19 12.67 2.36
C ILE A 158 -6.87 12.99 0.88
N GLY A 159 -6.03 12.16 0.27
CA GLY A 159 -5.69 12.25 -1.14
C GLY A 159 -6.91 12.21 -2.08
N ASN A 160 -6.83 12.93 -3.21
CA ASN A 160 -7.93 13.03 -4.19
C ASN A 160 -8.43 11.66 -4.71
N ALA A 161 -7.51 10.71 -4.92
CA ALA A 161 -7.86 9.36 -5.37
C ALA A 161 -8.62 8.59 -4.27
N THR A 162 -8.09 8.60 -3.03
CA THR A 162 -8.72 7.98 -1.86
C THR A 162 -10.10 8.56 -1.62
N ARG A 163 -10.23 9.90 -1.61
CA ARG A 163 -11.52 10.59 -1.47
C ARG A 163 -12.51 10.18 -2.53
N SER A 164 -12.11 10.13 -3.80
CA SER A 164 -12.98 9.73 -4.91
C SER A 164 -13.53 8.31 -4.72
N ASN A 165 -12.68 7.38 -4.28
CA ASN A 165 -13.06 5.99 -4.06
C ASN A 165 -13.98 5.82 -2.86
N VAL A 166 -13.66 6.45 -1.73
CA VAL A 166 -14.50 6.39 -0.51
C VAL A 166 -15.85 7.06 -0.75
N HIS A 167 -15.87 8.25 -1.37
CA HIS A 167 -17.11 8.99 -1.64
C HIS A 167 -18.06 8.25 -2.58
N ARG A 168 -17.54 7.61 -3.65
CA ARG A 168 -18.36 6.80 -4.56
C ARG A 168 -19.04 5.66 -3.82
N ARG A 169 -18.35 5.03 -2.87
CA ARG A 169 -18.85 3.89 -2.12
C ARG A 169 -19.87 4.28 -1.04
N THR A 170 -19.73 5.45 -0.41
CA THR A 170 -20.73 5.97 0.53
C THR A 170 -22.01 6.42 -0.15
N THR A 171 -21.92 6.84 -1.43
CA THR A 171 -23.06 7.36 -2.20
C THR A 171 -23.72 6.28 -3.06
N ILE A 172 -22.98 5.27 -3.51
CA ILE A 172 -23.45 4.20 -4.37
C ILE A 172 -23.08 2.86 -3.70
N TRP A 173 -24.07 2.19 -3.12
CA TRP A 173 -23.94 0.83 -2.56
C TRP A 173 -23.81 -0.24 -3.67
N THR A 174 -22.93 -0.03 -4.65
CA THR A 174 -22.65 -1.03 -5.68
C THR A 174 -21.30 -1.69 -5.44
N SER A 175 -21.26 -2.99 -5.72
CA SER A 175 -20.14 -3.91 -5.55
C SER A 175 -18.96 -3.70 -6.52
N LEU A 176 -18.83 -2.51 -7.13
CA LEU A 176 -17.86 -2.26 -8.19
C LEU A 176 -16.72 -1.35 -7.69
N PHE A 177 -15.54 -1.93 -7.48
CA PHE A 177 -14.30 -1.15 -7.39
C PHE A 177 -13.82 -0.88 -8.82
N VAL A 178 -13.87 0.38 -9.24
CA VAL A 178 -13.22 0.83 -10.48
C VAL A 178 -11.98 1.62 -10.08
N ILE A 179 -10.81 1.01 -10.21
CA ILE A 179 -9.56 1.75 -10.30
C ILE A 179 -9.51 2.25 -11.74
N ASP A 180 -9.85 3.52 -11.92
CA ASP A 180 -9.74 4.17 -13.22
C ASP A 180 -8.26 4.42 -13.51
N SER A 181 -7.69 3.67 -14.46
CA SER A 181 -6.30 3.79 -14.90
C SER A 181 -5.97 5.18 -15.45
N ASP A 182 -6.98 5.95 -15.85
CA ASP A 182 -6.79 7.22 -16.55
C ASP A 182 -6.63 8.41 -15.57
N THR A 183 -6.74 8.16 -14.25
CA THR A 183 -6.59 9.21 -13.22
C THR A 183 -5.17 9.36 -12.66
N GLY A 184 -4.18 8.62 -13.18
CA GLY A 184 -2.80 8.71 -12.69
C GLY A 184 -2.64 8.20 -11.25
N ALA A 185 -3.42 7.19 -10.85
CA ALA A 185 -3.44 6.61 -9.51
C ALA A 185 -2.18 5.79 -9.13
N HIS A 186 -1.02 6.08 -9.74
CA HIS A 186 0.29 5.60 -9.29
C HIS A 186 0.75 6.45 -8.11
N SER A 187 0.14 6.23 -6.95
CA SER A 187 0.31 7.08 -5.78
C SER A 187 0.64 6.24 -4.55
N LEU A 188 1.34 6.86 -3.60
CA LEU A 188 2.00 6.18 -2.49
C LEU A 188 1.03 5.58 -1.45
N TRP A 189 -0.27 5.93 -1.52
CA TRP A 189 -1.27 5.62 -0.49
C TRP A 189 -1.39 4.14 -0.13
N ALA A 190 -1.29 3.23 -1.10
CA ALA A 190 -1.35 1.80 -0.81
C ALA A 190 -0.05 1.28 -0.19
N ALA A 191 1.08 1.87 -0.56
CA ALA A 191 2.40 1.45 -0.09
C ALA A 191 2.69 1.95 1.33
N HIS A 192 2.22 3.14 1.69
CA HIS A 192 2.38 3.68 3.04
C HIS A 192 1.61 2.85 4.08
N ASN A 193 0.46 2.28 3.72
CA ASN A 193 -0.49 1.74 4.69
C ASN A 193 -0.52 0.21 4.80
N ILE A 194 0.48 -0.47 4.23
CA ILE A 194 0.46 -1.93 4.06
C ILE A 194 0.88 -2.71 5.31
N TRP A 195 1.51 -2.09 6.32
CA TRP A 195 2.09 -2.81 7.46
C TRP A 195 1.13 -3.71 8.27
N PRO A 196 -0.19 -3.43 8.36
CA PRO A 196 -1.12 -4.37 8.98
C PRO A 196 -1.37 -5.67 8.19
N ILE A 197 -0.96 -5.76 6.92
CA ILE A 197 -1.04 -6.96 6.05
C ILE A 197 0.18 -7.85 6.30
#